data_AF-A0A2S5WN34-F1
#
_entry.id   AF-A0A2S5WN34-F1
#
_cell.length_a   1.000
_cell.length_b   1.000
_cell.length_c   1.000
_cell.angle_alpha   90.00
_cell.angle_beta   90.00
_cell.angle_gamma   90.00
#
_symmetry.space_group_name_H-M   'P 1'
#
loop_
_entity.id
_entity.type
_entity.pdbx_description
1 polymer ?
#
loop_
_entity_poly.entity_id
_entity_poly.type
_entity_poly.pdbx_seq_one_letter_code
_entity_poly.pdbx_strand_id
1 'polypeptide(L)'
;MTTALNDPIEVELVDELPSVFWWERFAYVVHGLPQAFYRRVQQRWWTGEGDPSRLDTEFWRVSAKRDGSDGEASLFDLRRDPDGWRLVLRWE
;
A
#
# COMPACT_ATOMS: atom_id res chain seq x y z
N MET A 1 13.74 -4.11 -10.79
CA MET A 1 12.55 -4.68 -11.49
C MET A 1 11.31 -4.41 -10.64
N THR A 2 10.07 -4.68 -11.08
CA THR A 2 8.88 -4.52 -10.21
C THR A 2 8.09 -5.81 -10.15
N THR A 3 7.64 -6.17 -8.95
CA THR A 3 6.79 -7.33 -8.70
C THR A 3 5.40 -6.85 -8.33
N ALA A 4 4.42 -7.16 -9.17
CA ALA A 4 3.01 -6.96 -8.85
C ALA A 4 2.54 -8.04 -7.86
N LEU A 5 1.85 -7.59 -6.82
CA LEU A 5 1.30 -8.41 -5.74
C LEU A 5 -0.18 -8.06 -5.55
N ASN A 6 -0.86 -8.74 -4.64
CA ASN A 6 -2.19 -8.33 -4.17
C ASN A 6 -2.50 -8.91 -2.78
N ASP A 7 -1.48 -8.94 -1.94
CA ASP A 7 -1.52 -9.67 -0.67
C ASP A 7 -2.19 -8.81 0.41
N PRO A 8 -3.10 -9.37 1.21
CA PRO A 8 -3.61 -8.68 2.38
C PRO A 8 -2.48 -8.49 3.39
N ILE A 9 -2.40 -7.29 3.96
CA ILE A 9 -1.41 -6.93 4.96
C ILE A 9 -2.07 -6.17 6.12
N GLU A 10 -1.43 -6.22 7.27
CA GLU A 10 -1.74 -5.31 8.38
C GLU A 10 -0.79 -4.12 8.31
N VAL A 11 -1.31 -2.94 8.65
CA VAL A 11 -0.56 -1.67 8.63
C VAL A 11 -0.82 -0.92 9.92
N GLU A 12 0.25 -0.57 10.61
CA GLU A 12 0.21 0.37 11.73
C GLU A 12 0.37 1.80 11.19
N LEU A 13 -0.44 2.71 11.74
CA LEU A 13 -0.41 4.12 11.40
C LEU A 13 0.07 4.94 12.59
N VAL A 14 0.90 5.94 12.33
CA VAL A 14 1.27 7.01 13.27
C VAL A 14 0.94 8.32 12.59
N ASP A 15 0.10 9.16 13.22
CA ASP A 15 -0.40 10.41 12.64
C ASP A 15 -1.03 10.21 11.24
N GLU A 16 -1.80 9.13 11.09
CA GLU A 16 -2.42 8.69 9.83
C GLU A 16 -1.45 8.23 8.72
N LEU A 17 -0.14 8.20 9.00
CA LEU A 17 0.88 7.76 8.05
C LEU A 17 1.31 6.31 8.33
N PRO A 18 1.53 5.48 7.29
CA PRO A 18 2.09 4.14 7.46
C PRO A 18 3.46 4.15 8.16
N SER A 19 3.55 3.48 9.31
CA SER A 19 4.79 3.35 10.09
C SER A 19 5.41 1.94 9.98
N VAL A 20 4.57 0.91 10.03
CA VAL A 20 4.97 -0.50 9.93
C VAL A 20 3.90 -1.25 9.15
N PHE A 21 4.30 -2.23 8.35
CA PHE A 21 3.37 -3.20 7.79
C PHE A 21 3.88 -4.63 7.94
N TRP A 22 2.97 -5.59 8.02
CA TRP A 22 3.29 -7.00 8.13
C TRP A 22 2.99 -7.71 6.82
N TRP A 23 4.02 -8.32 6.25
CA TRP A 23 3.91 -9.14 5.05
C TRP A 23 4.45 -10.53 5.34
N GLU A 24 3.64 -11.54 5.03
CA GLU A 24 3.82 -12.91 5.49
C GLU A 24 3.91 -12.99 7.02
N ARG A 25 5.12 -13.20 7.56
CA ARG A 25 5.39 -13.34 9.00
C ARG A 25 6.37 -12.29 9.53
N PHE A 26 6.70 -11.29 8.71
CA PHE A 26 7.74 -10.32 9.00
C PHE A 26 7.19 -8.90 9.03
N ALA A 27 7.67 -8.12 10.00
CA ALA A 27 7.44 -6.69 10.05
C ALA A 27 8.37 -5.97 9.08
N TYR A 28 7.84 -4.96 8.40
CA TYR A 28 8.57 -4.04 7.56
C TYR A 28 8.42 -2.64 8.13
N VAL A 29 9.52 -2.07 8.60
CA VAL A 29 9.56 -0.73 9.20
C VAL A 29 9.71 0.30 8.08
N VAL A 30 8.83 1.29 8.07
CA VAL A 30 8.85 2.38 7.09
C VAL A 30 9.90 3.41 7.49
N HIS A 31 10.71 3.83 6.53
CA HIS A 31 11.78 4.80 6.66
C HIS A 31 11.49 6.02 5.76
N GLY A 32 11.77 7.21 6.29
CA GLY A 32 11.47 8.46 5.59
C GLY A 32 9.98 8.77 5.59
N LEU A 33 9.55 9.64 4.66
CA LEU A 33 8.16 10.08 4.55
C LEU A 33 7.37 9.23 3.56
N PRO A 34 6.29 8.55 4.00
CA PRO A 34 5.32 7.93 3.11
C PRO A 34 4.69 8.95 2.15
N GLN A 35 4.43 8.53 0.92
CA GLN A 35 3.80 9.38 -0.09
C GLN A 35 2.43 8.82 -0.49
N ALA A 36 1.37 9.55 -0.16
CA ALA A 36 0.02 9.22 -0.62
C ALA A 36 -0.16 9.61 -2.10
N PHE A 37 -0.85 8.76 -2.85
CA PHE A 37 -1.33 9.08 -4.19
C PHE A 37 -2.66 8.36 -4.47
N TYR A 38 -3.46 8.93 -5.38
CA TYR A 38 -4.79 8.43 -5.68
C TYR A 38 -4.87 7.99 -7.12
N ARG A 39 -5.51 6.85 -7.38
CA ARG A 39 -5.84 6.40 -8.74
C ARG A 39 -7.34 6.31 -8.90
N ARG A 40 -7.84 6.92 -9.96
CA ARG A 40 -9.26 6.83 -10.32
C ARG A 40 -9.65 5.39 -10.61
N VAL A 41 -10.72 4.94 -9.99
CA VAL A 41 -11.34 3.64 -10.24
C VAL A 41 -11.85 3.66 -11.68
N GLN A 42 -11.41 2.70 -12.51
CA GLN A 42 -11.81 2.61 -13.93
C GLN A 42 -13.24 2.07 -14.13
N GLN A 43 -14.02 1.93 -13.06
CA GLN A 43 -15.39 1.45 -13.14
C GLN A 43 -16.28 2.50 -13.79
N ARG A 44 -17.12 2.04 -14.71
CA ARG A 44 -18.07 2.87 -15.46
C ARG A 44 -19.32 3.09 -14.62
N TRP A 45 -19.18 3.82 -13.52
CA TRP A 45 -20.32 4.10 -12.62
C TRP A 45 -21.48 4.77 -13.38
N TRP A 46 -21.19 5.53 -14.44
CA TRP A 46 -22.20 6.14 -15.32
C TRP A 46 -22.96 5.16 -16.22
N THR A 47 -22.51 3.90 -16.34
CA THR A 47 -23.25 2.82 -17.01
C THR A 47 -23.90 1.84 -16.04
N GLY A 48 -23.96 2.18 -14.74
CA GLY A 48 -24.49 1.30 -13.69
C GLY A 48 -23.50 0.22 -13.23
N GLU A 49 -22.26 0.25 -13.72
CA GLU A 49 -21.18 -0.65 -13.28
C GLU A 49 -20.27 0.09 -12.28
N GLY A 50 -20.46 -0.17 -11.00
CA GLY A 50 -19.63 0.39 -9.93
C GLY A 50 -20.34 1.38 -9.03
N ASP A 51 -19.63 1.80 -7.98
CA ASP A 51 -20.15 2.68 -6.94
C ASP A 51 -19.68 4.13 -7.19
N PRO A 52 -20.60 5.08 -7.48
CA PRO A 52 -20.24 6.48 -7.72
C PRO A 52 -19.66 7.17 -6.48
N SER A 53 -19.81 6.60 -5.28
CA SER A 53 -19.19 7.13 -4.06
C SER A 53 -17.70 6.74 -3.93
N ARG A 54 -17.22 5.79 -4.74
CA ARG A 54 -15.84 5.31 -4.72
C ARG A 54 -15.12 5.60 -6.04
N LEU A 55 -14.88 6.88 -6.28
CA LEU A 55 -14.24 7.36 -7.50
C LEU A 55 -12.72 7.13 -7.53
N ASP A 56 -12.08 7.17 -6.37
CA ASP A 56 -10.64 7.08 -6.25
C ASP A 56 -10.25 5.98 -5.26
N THR A 57 -9.11 5.34 -5.53
CA THR A 57 -8.47 4.41 -4.61
C THR A 57 -7.18 5.03 -4.11
N GLU A 58 -7.02 5.03 -2.80
CA GLU A 58 -5.86 5.55 -2.09
C GLU A 58 -4.72 4.53 -2.09
N PHE A 59 -3.52 5.00 -2.40
CA PHE A 59 -2.29 4.25 -2.35
C PHE A 59 -1.23 5.02 -1.58
N TRP A 60 -0.27 4.28 -1.05
CA TRP A 60 0.87 4.81 -0.32
C TRP A 60 2.16 4.20 -0.85
N ARG A 61 3.09 5.04 -1.31
CA ARG A 61 4.46 4.61 -1.56
C ARG A 61 5.29 4.77 -0.30
N VAL A 62 5.89 3.69 0.14
CA VAL A 62 6.75 3.64 1.33
C VAL A 62 8.12 3.10 0.98
N SER A 63 9.16 3.67 1.59
CA SER A 63 10.47 3.02 1.65
C SER A 63 10.49 2.22 2.94
N ALA A 64 10.65 0.91 2.87
CA ALA A 64 10.58 0.07 4.06
C ALA A 64 11.63 -1.04 4.05
N LYS A 65 11.98 -1.50 5.24
CA LYS A 65 12.97 -2.55 5.43
C LYS A 65 12.42 -3.60 6.38
N ARG A 66 12.67 -4.87 6.06
CA ARG A 66 12.32 -5.96 6.95
C ARG A 66 13.06 -5.79 8.28
N ASP A 67 12.34 -5.85 9.39
CA ASP A 67 12.92 -5.78 10.71
C ASP A 67 13.99 -6.88 10.90
N GLY A 68 15.10 -6.52 11.53
CA GLY A 68 16.27 -7.39 11.70
C GLY A 68 17.05 -7.75 10.42
N SER A 69 16.78 -7.10 9.28
CA SER A 69 17.61 -7.23 8.07
C SER A 69 18.80 -6.27 8.09
N ASP A 70 19.90 -6.62 7.43
CA ASP A 70 21.04 -5.71 7.20
C ASP A 70 20.98 -4.99 5.84
N GLY A 71 20.02 -5.36 4.98
CA GLY A 71 19.90 -4.78 3.63
C GLY A 71 19.41 -3.34 3.58
N GLU A 72 19.43 -2.73 2.40
CA GLU A 72 18.82 -1.41 2.17
C GLU A 72 17.29 -1.47 2.18
N ALA A 73 16.65 -0.34 2.47
CA ALA A 73 15.20 -0.23 2.35
C ALA A 73 14.77 -0.35 0.87
N SER A 74 13.70 -1.09 0.62
CA SER A 74 13.08 -1.22 -0.70
C SER A 74 11.82 -0.36 -0.77
N LEU A 75 11.41 0.03 -1.98
CA LEU A 75 10.14 0.73 -2.17
C LEU A 75 9.00 -0.28 -2.29
N PHE A 76 7.85 0.08 -1.72
CA PHE A 76 6.60 -0.66 -1.81
C PHE A 76 5.45 0.30 -2.07
N ASP A 77 4.46 -0.14 -2.86
CA ASP A 77 3.18 0.54 -2.93
C ASP A 77 2.15 -0.29 -2.15
N LEU A 78 1.51 0.34 -1.18
CA LEU A 78 0.40 -0.17 -0.39
C LEU A 78 -0.90 0.42 -0.95
N ARG A 79 -2.00 -0.32 -0.89
CA ARG A 79 -3.33 0.14 -1.26
C ARG A 79 -4.23 0.09 -0.03
N ARG A 80 -4.97 1.17 0.22
CA ARG A 80 -6.01 1.22 1.25
C ARG A 80 -7.35 0.87 0.61
N ASP A 81 -7.88 -0.29 0.99
CA ASP A 81 -9.23 -0.74 0.66
C ASP A 81 -10.17 -0.49 1.87
N PRO A 82 -11.50 -0.45 1.68
CA PRO A 82 -12.47 -0.35 2.77
C PRO A 82 -12.35 -1.48 3.79
N ASP A 83 -11.95 -2.68 3.33
CA ASP A 83 -11.84 -3.88 4.15
C ASP A 83 -10.44 -4.07 4.76
N GLY A 84 -9.50 -3.14 4.52
CA GLY A 84 -8.14 -3.21 5.03
C GLY A 84 -7.08 -2.82 4.02
N TRP A 85 -5.84 -3.28 4.25
CA TRP A 85 -4.69 -2.90 3.43
C TRP A 85 -4.22 -4.03 2.54
N ARG A 86 -3.62 -3.66 1.41
CA ARG A 86 -2.95 -4.61 0.51
C ARG A 86 -1.57 -4.14 0.09
N LEU A 87 -0.63 -5.07 0.00
CA LEU A 87 0.62 -4.87 -0.70
C LEU A 87 0.42 -5.13 -2.19
N VAL A 88 0.63 -4.11 -3.03
CA VAL A 88 0.30 -4.20 -4.47
C VAL A 88 1.52 -4.16 -5.38
N LEU A 89 2.60 -3.50 -4.95
CA LEU A 89 3.85 -3.48 -5.71
C LEU A 89 5.04 -3.55 -4.76
N ARG A 90 6.03 -4.35 -5.15
CA ARG A 90 7.39 -4.29 -4.65
C ARG A 90 8.31 -3.81 -5.76
N TRP A 91 9.16 -2.85 -5.44
CA TRP A 91 10.18 -2.34 -6.34
C TRP A 91 11.52 -2.98 -5.95
N GLU A 92 12.16 -3.67 -6.89
CA GLU A 92 13.53 -4.21 -6.78
C GLU A 92 14.57 -3.24 -7.32
#